data_AF-A0A1F3YCG7-F1
#
_entry.id   AF-A0A1F3YCG7-F1
#
_cell.length_a   1.000
_cell.length_b   1.000
_cell.length_c   1.000
_cell.angle_alpha   90.00
_cell.angle_beta   90.00
_cell.angle_gamma   90.00
#
_symmetry.space_group_name_H-M   'P 1'
#
loop_
_entity.id
_entity.type
_entity.pdbx_description
1 polymer ?
#
loop_
_entity_poly.entity_id
_entity_poly.type
_entity_poly.pdbx_seq_one_letter_code
_entity_poly.pdbx_strand_id
1 'polypeptide(L)'
;MMRIAIGLLAALALSACAFISESQCRSGDWRGIGAGDGERGLGPERWSEFTKACAAYGVQPAQADYEAGRQAGLARYCTPENAFQRGAIGDAYLGVCPKDSEPQFLAALARGRQLRSSDPQLYPFYVGLDEGERALAAAGTDEERARLRGRLMEHEFWIRELQNRPSGLSPTQQAN
;
A
#
# COMPACT_ATOMS: atom_id res chain seq x y z
N MET A 1 -29.84 24.99 10.08
CA MET A 1 -28.82 24.04 10.57
C MET A 1 -28.53 22.89 9.59
N MET A 2 -29.48 22.46 8.75
CA MET A 2 -29.28 21.40 7.73
C MET A 2 -28.33 21.77 6.57
N ARG A 3 -28.18 23.07 6.24
CA ARG A 3 -27.33 23.54 5.12
C ARG A 3 -25.82 23.44 5.39
N ILE A 4 -25.41 23.48 6.67
CA ILE A 4 -24.00 23.42 7.06
C ILE A 4 -23.49 21.97 7.05
N ALA A 5 -24.38 21.00 7.32
CA ALA A 5 -24.04 19.58 7.27
C ALA A 5 -23.72 19.07 5.85
N ILE A 6 -24.35 19.67 4.82
CA ILE A 6 -24.10 19.31 3.41
C ILE A 6 -22.72 19.80 2.95
N GLY A 7 -22.24 20.94 3.46
CA GLY A 7 -20.91 21.47 3.15
C GLY A 7 -19.76 20.67 3.77
N LEU A 8 -19.98 20.07 4.94
CA LEU A 8 -18.98 19.26 5.64
C LEU A 8 -18.82 17.85 5.06
N LEU A 9 -19.89 17.27 4.48
CA LEU A 9 -19.79 15.96 3.83
C LEU A 9 -18.99 15.98 2.51
N ALA A 10 -18.99 17.11 1.79
CA ALA A 10 -18.26 17.24 0.52
C ALA A 10 -16.73 17.33 0.71
N ALA A 11 -16.26 17.74 1.89
CA ALA A 11 -14.82 17.88 2.17
C ALA A 11 -14.11 16.55 2.47
N LEU A 12 -14.85 15.46 2.70
CA LEU A 12 -14.31 14.14 3.05
C LEU A 12 -14.12 13.21 1.85
N ALA A 13 -14.46 13.63 0.63
CA ALA A 13 -14.45 12.78 -0.57
C ALA A 13 -13.13 12.82 -1.39
N LEU A 14 -12.06 13.43 -0.88
CA LEU A 14 -10.81 13.66 -1.64
C LEU A 14 -9.72 12.58 -1.44
N SER A 15 -9.98 11.47 -0.75
CA SER A 15 -8.97 10.44 -0.49
C SER A 15 -8.94 9.30 -1.53
N ALA A 16 -9.19 9.59 -2.80
CA ALA A 16 -9.27 8.56 -3.85
C ALA A 16 -8.44 8.95 -5.08
N CYS A 17 -7.13 9.08 -4.85
CA CYS A 17 -5.98 8.95 -5.77
C CYS A 17 -4.85 9.79 -5.17
N ALA A 18 -3.96 9.18 -4.38
CA ALA A 18 -2.78 9.86 -3.85
C ALA A 18 -1.72 10.06 -4.95
N PHE A 19 -2.06 10.87 -5.95
CA PHE A 19 -1.13 11.41 -6.92
C PHE A 19 -0.44 12.62 -6.29
N ILE A 20 0.87 12.75 -6.48
CA ILE A 20 1.60 13.90 -5.96
C ILE A 20 1.13 15.18 -6.67
N SER A 21 0.81 16.21 -5.88
CA SER A 21 0.38 17.51 -6.41
C SER A 21 1.58 18.40 -6.78
N GLU A 22 1.35 19.41 -7.62
CA GLU A 22 2.37 20.43 -7.94
C GLU A 22 2.90 21.13 -6.69
N SER A 23 2.02 21.47 -5.74
CA SER A 23 2.42 22.09 -4.49
C SER A 23 3.34 21.19 -3.66
N GLN A 24 3.08 19.88 -3.63
CA GLN A 24 3.96 18.92 -2.97
C GLN A 24 5.31 18.81 -3.69
N CYS A 25 5.33 18.74 -5.02
CA CYS A 25 6.58 18.78 -5.80
C CYS A 25 7.41 20.03 -5.42
N ARG A 26 6.77 21.21 -5.38
CA ARG A 26 7.42 22.49 -5.11
C ARG A 26 7.78 22.70 -3.63
N SER A 27 7.07 22.05 -2.70
CA SER A 27 7.30 22.18 -1.26
C SER A 27 8.70 21.71 -0.83
N GLY A 28 9.26 20.74 -1.56
CA GLY A 28 10.58 20.19 -1.27
C GLY A 28 10.64 19.27 -0.05
N ASP A 29 9.54 18.96 0.64
CA ASP A 29 9.51 18.05 1.79
C ASP A 29 9.59 16.56 1.38
N TRP A 30 10.63 16.23 0.63
CA TRP A 30 10.85 14.87 0.13
C TRP A 30 11.12 13.88 1.27
N ARG A 31 11.76 14.34 2.34
CA ARG A 31 12.00 13.52 3.54
C ARG A 31 10.70 13.15 4.25
N GLY A 32 9.77 14.08 4.43
CA GLY A 32 8.46 13.80 5.01
C GLY A 32 7.63 12.86 4.13
N ILE A 33 7.62 13.10 2.81
CA ILE A 33 6.95 12.20 1.84
C ILE A 33 7.53 10.78 1.93
N GLY A 34 8.87 10.66 1.93
CA GLY A 34 9.56 9.39 2.07
C GLY A 34 9.19 8.67 3.35
N ALA A 35 9.22 9.35 4.50
CA ALA A 35 8.83 8.79 5.78
C ALA A 35 7.40 8.25 5.77
N GLY A 36 6.45 9.00 5.21
CA GLY A 36 5.07 8.55 5.07
C GLY A 36 4.91 7.31 4.17
N ASP A 37 5.62 7.26 3.04
CA ASP A 37 5.62 6.10 2.15
C ASP A 37 6.23 4.86 2.84
N GLY A 38 7.33 5.05 3.58
CA GLY A 38 7.97 3.99 4.36
C GLY A 38 7.07 3.44 5.48
N GLU A 39 6.36 4.32 6.20
CA GLU A 39 5.42 3.92 7.26
C GLU A 39 4.22 3.12 6.74
N ARG A 40 3.85 3.31 5.47
CA ARG A 40 2.82 2.54 4.78
C ARG A 40 3.35 1.27 4.12
N GLY A 41 4.67 1.05 4.13
CA GLY A 41 5.30 -0.08 3.46
C GLY A 41 5.21 -0.02 1.94
N LEU A 42 5.13 1.19 1.36
CA LEU A 42 5.06 1.35 -0.09
C LEU A 42 6.40 1.00 -0.75
N GLY A 43 6.31 0.37 -1.92
CA GLY A 43 7.48 -0.09 -2.66
C GLY A 43 8.27 1.05 -3.32
N PRO A 44 9.51 0.77 -3.74
CA PRO A 44 10.41 1.74 -4.37
C PRO A 44 9.90 2.30 -5.71
N GLU A 45 8.95 1.62 -6.37
CA GLU A 45 8.33 2.06 -7.64
C GLU A 45 7.70 3.46 -7.56
N ARG A 46 7.27 3.87 -6.35
CA ARG A 46 6.77 5.21 -6.04
C ARG A 46 7.71 6.32 -6.50
N TRP A 47 9.01 6.09 -6.43
CA TRP A 47 10.00 7.08 -6.86
C TRP A 47 9.84 7.44 -8.34
N SER A 48 9.60 6.46 -9.20
CA SER A 48 9.41 6.67 -10.63
C SER A 48 8.12 7.44 -10.95
N GLU A 49 7.09 7.29 -10.11
CA GLU A 49 5.85 8.06 -10.20
C GLU A 49 6.11 9.54 -9.87
N PHE A 50 6.89 9.82 -8.81
CA PHE A 50 7.23 11.18 -8.42
C PHE A 50 8.07 11.92 -9.46
N THR A 51 9.11 11.26 -10.01
CA THR A 51 9.96 11.88 -11.03
C THR A 51 9.15 12.21 -12.28
N LYS A 52 8.28 11.31 -12.72
CA LYS A 52 7.40 11.53 -13.87
C LYS A 52 6.41 12.67 -13.61
N ALA A 53 5.77 12.69 -12.44
CA ALA A 53 4.75 13.69 -12.10
C ALA A 53 5.36 15.09 -11.94
N CYS A 54 6.47 15.22 -11.20
CA CYS A 54 7.08 16.52 -10.94
C CYS A 54 7.83 17.11 -12.14
N ALA A 55 8.29 16.28 -13.07
CA ALA A 55 8.86 16.74 -14.34
C ALA A 55 7.85 17.59 -15.14
N ALA A 56 6.55 17.29 -15.09
CA ALA A 56 5.51 18.09 -15.73
C ALA A 56 5.43 19.54 -15.21
N TYR A 57 5.96 19.79 -14.00
CA TYR A 57 6.00 21.10 -13.36
C TYR A 57 7.40 21.74 -13.41
N GLY A 58 8.37 21.11 -14.09
CA GLY A 58 9.76 21.54 -14.13
C GLY A 58 10.49 21.41 -12.80
N VAL A 59 10.05 20.50 -11.93
CA VAL A 59 10.63 20.28 -10.60
C VAL A 59 11.38 18.95 -10.57
N GLN A 60 12.61 18.96 -10.07
CA GLN A 60 13.41 17.76 -9.84
C GLN A 60 13.30 17.34 -8.36
N PRO A 61 12.73 16.16 -8.04
CA PRO A 61 12.67 15.65 -6.68
C PRO A 61 14.04 15.36 -6.05
N ALA A 62 14.17 15.55 -4.74
CA ALA A 62 15.40 15.25 -4.00
C ALA A 62 15.46 13.78 -3.56
N GLN A 63 16.12 12.93 -4.34
CA GLN A 63 16.13 11.47 -4.13
C GLN A 63 16.73 11.06 -2.79
N ALA A 64 17.85 11.67 -2.41
CA ALA A 64 18.54 11.35 -1.16
C ALA A 64 17.67 11.63 0.07
N ASP A 65 16.93 12.75 0.05
CA ASP A 65 16.03 13.13 1.13
C ASP A 65 14.84 12.18 1.23
N TYR A 66 14.24 11.83 0.08
CA TYR A 66 13.16 10.85 0.00
C TYR A 66 13.59 9.49 0.56
N GLU A 67 14.72 8.95 0.11
CA GLU A 67 15.17 7.63 0.54
C GLU A 67 15.56 7.61 2.04
N ALA A 68 16.19 8.68 2.54
CA ALA A 68 16.48 8.83 3.96
C ALA A 68 15.20 8.87 4.81
N GLY A 69 14.16 9.58 4.35
CA GLY A 69 12.84 9.57 4.96
C GLY A 69 12.22 8.17 4.94
N ARG A 70 12.22 7.52 3.77
CA ARG A 70 11.64 6.19 3.56
C ARG A 70 12.25 5.13 4.45
N GLN A 71 13.57 5.13 4.61
CA GLN A 71 14.24 4.21 5.54
C GLN A 71 13.79 4.44 6.99
N ALA A 72 13.63 5.70 7.42
CA ALA A 72 13.12 6.02 8.75
C ALA A 72 11.66 5.55 8.94
N GLY A 73 10.81 5.70 7.92
CA GLY A 73 9.44 5.20 7.96
C GLY A 73 9.36 3.66 7.96
N LEU A 74 10.21 3.00 7.17
CA LEU A 74 10.29 1.55 7.11
C LEU A 74 10.72 0.94 8.45
N ALA A 75 11.54 1.62 9.24
CA ALA A 75 11.86 1.17 10.59
C ALA A 75 10.61 1.05 11.50
N ARG A 76 9.57 1.85 11.25
CA ARG A 76 8.27 1.76 11.96
C ARG A 76 7.37 0.69 11.35
N TYR A 77 7.39 0.54 10.03
CA TYR A 77 6.60 -0.48 9.34
C TYR A 77 7.12 -1.89 9.62
N CYS A 78 8.43 -2.11 9.57
CA CYS A 78 9.11 -3.41 9.63
C CYS A 78 9.27 -3.95 11.05
N THR A 79 8.17 -3.96 11.80
CA THR A 79 8.09 -4.51 13.16
C THR A 79 7.26 -5.80 13.17
N PRO A 80 7.58 -6.78 14.04
CA PRO A 80 6.76 -7.98 14.19
C PRO A 80 5.29 -7.68 14.53
N GLU A 81 5.04 -6.66 15.35
CA GLU A 81 3.70 -6.26 15.76
C GLU A 81 2.89 -5.77 14.55
N ASN A 82 3.46 -4.88 13.72
CA ASN A 82 2.78 -4.41 12.52
C ASN A 82 2.60 -5.55 11.51
N ALA A 83 3.61 -6.40 11.30
CA ALA A 83 3.53 -7.55 10.41
C ALA A 83 2.36 -8.48 10.76
N PHE A 84 2.17 -8.79 12.03
CA PHE A 84 1.05 -9.60 12.50
C PHE A 84 -0.30 -8.96 12.13
N GLN A 85 -0.45 -7.65 12.35
CA GLN A 85 -1.67 -6.94 11.99
C GLN A 85 -1.92 -6.93 10.48
N ARG A 86 -0.89 -6.66 9.68
CA ARG A 86 -0.97 -6.70 8.20
C ARG A 86 -1.41 -8.08 7.71
N GLY A 87 -0.83 -9.15 8.28
CA GLY A 87 -1.16 -10.52 7.94
C GLY A 87 -2.61 -10.89 8.27
N ALA A 88 -3.10 -10.44 9.42
CA ALA A 88 -4.46 -10.71 9.90
C ALA A 88 -5.53 -10.05 9.03
N ILE A 89 -5.30 -8.81 8.58
CA ILE A 89 -6.28 -8.11 7.75
C ILE A 89 -6.17 -8.47 6.25
N GLY A 90 -5.11 -9.16 5.84
CA GLY A 90 -4.93 -9.60 4.47
C GLY A 90 -4.22 -8.60 3.56
N ASP A 91 -3.37 -7.73 4.13
CA ASP A 91 -2.50 -6.85 3.35
C ASP A 91 -1.37 -7.65 2.68
N ALA A 92 -0.95 -7.19 1.50
CA ALA A 92 0.21 -7.70 0.80
C ALA A 92 1.51 -7.22 1.45
N TYR A 93 2.54 -8.07 1.42
CA TYR A 93 3.90 -7.66 1.74
C TYR A 93 4.70 -7.37 0.46
N LEU A 94 5.07 -6.10 0.26
CA LEU A 94 5.74 -5.64 -0.96
C LEU A 94 7.27 -5.83 -0.96
N GLY A 95 7.82 -6.64 -0.05
CA GLY A 95 9.26 -6.92 0.00
C GLY A 95 10.09 -5.66 0.25
N VAL A 96 9.70 -4.87 1.26
CA VAL A 96 10.28 -3.54 1.54
C VAL A 96 11.16 -3.52 2.78
N CYS A 97 11.14 -4.57 3.60
CA CYS A 97 11.90 -4.56 4.85
C CYS A 97 13.39 -4.80 4.65
N PRO A 98 14.25 -4.14 5.45
CA PRO A 98 15.67 -4.45 5.48
C PRO A 98 15.93 -5.92 5.83
N LYS A 99 16.99 -6.49 5.25
CA LYS A 99 17.37 -7.91 5.39
C LYS A 99 17.43 -8.39 6.85
N ASP A 100 17.90 -7.54 7.76
CA ASP A 100 18.07 -7.91 9.17
C ASP A 100 16.72 -8.03 9.92
N SER A 101 15.72 -7.27 9.49
CA SER A 101 14.38 -7.22 10.11
C SER A 101 13.34 -8.08 9.38
N GLU A 102 13.60 -8.45 8.13
CA GLU A 102 12.64 -9.15 7.28
C GLU A 102 12.28 -10.56 7.79
N PRO A 103 13.21 -11.40 8.29
CA PRO A 103 12.85 -12.73 8.78
C PRO A 103 11.83 -12.72 9.94
N GLN A 104 12.03 -11.82 10.91
CA GLN A 104 11.10 -11.67 12.04
C GLN A 104 9.76 -11.06 11.60
N PHE A 105 9.77 -10.15 10.62
CA PHE A 105 8.57 -9.60 10.01
C PHE A 105 7.76 -10.70 9.34
N LEU A 106 8.37 -11.49 8.45
CA LEU A 106 7.71 -12.58 7.73
C LEU A 106 7.14 -13.65 8.68
N ALA A 107 7.87 -14.00 9.75
CA ALA A 107 7.38 -14.94 10.74
C ALA A 107 6.11 -14.44 11.46
N ALA A 108 6.08 -13.15 11.83
CA ALA A 108 4.90 -12.54 12.45
C ALA A 108 3.74 -12.36 11.47
N LEU A 109 4.05 -11.98 10.23
CA LEU A 109 3.09 -11.89 9.12
C LEU A 109 2.39 -13.22 8.92
N ALA A 110 3.14 -14.33 8.83
CA ALA A 110 2.60 -15.68 8.69
C ALA A 110 1.67 -16.08 9.84
N ARG A 111 2.00 -15.70 11.09
CA ARG A 111 1.09 -15.91 12.24
C ARG A 111 -0.18 -15.10 12.11
N GLY A 112 -0.08 -13.83 11.71
CA GLY A 112 -1.24 -12.97 11.46
C GLY A 112 -2.19 -13.58 10.42
N ARG A 113 -1.65 -14.16 9.35
CA ARG A 113 -2.42 -14.78 8.27
C ARG A 113 -3.34 -15.92 8.73
N GLN A 114 -3.03 -16.56 9.85
CA GLN A 114 -3.89 -17.59 10.45
C GLN A 114 -5.24 -17.03 10.92
N LEU A 115 -5.36 -15.70 11.06
CA LEU A 115 -6.57 -14.99 11.48
C LEU A 115 -7.34 -14.37 10.31
N ARG A 116 -6.92 -14.60 9.05
CA ARG A 116 -7.66 -14.12 7.88
C ARG A 116 -9.10 -14.65 7.89
N SER A 117 -10.00 -13.89 7.28
CA SER A 117 -11.39 -14.30 7.08
C SER A 117 -11.47 -15.61 6.29
N SER A 118 -12.40 -16.48 6.65
CA SER A 118 -12.69 -17.72 5.93
C SER A 118 -13.75 -17.55 4.84
N ASP A 119 -14.10 -16.32 4.46
CA ASP A 119 -15.04 -16.04 3.38
C ASP A 119 -14.52 -16.64 2.04
N PRO A 120 -15.27 -17.55 1.40
CA PRO A 120 -14.87 -18.15 0.13
C PRO A 120 -14.58 -17.14 -0.99
N GLN A 121 -15.19 -15.95 -0.96
CA GLN A 121 -14.95 -14.89 -1.95
C GLN A 121 -13.55 -14.28 -1.83
N LEU A 122 -12.93 -14.35 -0.64
CA LEU A 122 -11.59 -13.81 -0.40
C LEU A 122 -10.47 -14.80 -0.74
N TYR A 123 -10.78 -16.09 -0.74
CA TYR A 123 -9.79 -17.16 -0.91
C TYR A 123 -8.90 -17.02 -2.17
N PRO A 124 -9.45 -16.73 -3.37
CA PRO A 124 -8.61 -16.57 -4.57
C PRO A 124 -7.58 -15.44 -4.45
N PHE A 125 -7.94 -14.36 -3.75
CA PHE A 125 -7.06 -13.21 -3.54
C PHE A 125 -5.98 -13.52 -2.51
N TYR A 126 -6.30 -14.25 -1.43
CA TYR A 126 -5.29 -14.69 -0.47
C TYR A 126 -4.25 -15.63 -1.10
N VAL A 127 -4.70 -16.57 -1.94
CA VAL A 127 -3.78 -17.42 -2.72
C VAL A 127 -2.90 -16.57 -3.64
N GLY A 128 -3.50 -15.61 -4.34
CA GLY A 128 -2.78 -14.67 -5.21
C GLY A 128 -1.73 -13.84 -4.47
N LEU A 129 -2.01 -13.39 -3.24
CA LEU A 129 -1.02 -12.72 -2.39
C LEU A 129 0.13 -13.64 -2.05
N ASP A 130 -0.15 -14.83 -1.53
CA ASP A 130 0.90 -15.74 -1.05
C ASP A 130 1.79 -16.23 -2.22
N GLU A 131 1.22 -16.44 -3.42
CA GLU A 131 1.97 -16.75 -4.63
C GLU A 131 2.77 -15.55 -5.17
N GLY A 132 2.15 -14.38 -5.22
CA GLY A 132 2.76 -13.15 -5.70
C GLY A 132 3.96 -12.72 -4.86
N GLU A 133 3.89 -12.89 -3.54
CA GLU A 133 5.00 -12.59 -2.63
C GLU A 133 6.17 -13.55 -2.77
N ARG A 134 5.89 -14.85 -2.96
CA ARG A 134 6.94 -15.83 -3.27
C ARG A 134 7.62 -15.50 -4.60
N ALA A 135 6.83 -15.13 -5.61
CA ALA A 135 7.37 -14.68 -6.90
C ALA A 135 8.20 -13.40 -6.75
N LEU A 136 7.74 -12.44 -5.94
CA LEU A 136 8.45 -11.19 -5.69
C LEU A 136 9.81 -11.44 -5.03
N ALA A 137 9.86 -12.35 -4.05
CA ALA A 137 11.11 -12.74 -3.39
C ALA A 137 12.09 -13.45 -4.34
N ALA A 138 11.59 -14.15 -5.37
CA ALA A 138 12.39 -14.85 -6.37
C ALA A 138 12.77 -13.98 -7.59
N ALA A 139 12.18 -12.79 -7.74
CA ALA A 139 12.32 -11.95 -8.92
C ALA A 139 13.74 -11.41 -9.11
N GLY A 140 14.28 -11.59 -10.32
CA GLY A 140 15.66 -11.23 -10.65
C GLY A 140 15.86 -9.76 -11.01
N THR A 141 14.82 -9.07 -11.49
CA THR A 141 14.92 -7.71 -12.05
C THR A 141 13.99 -6.72 -11.36
N ASP A 142 14.35 -5.43 -11.41
CA ASP A 142 13.49 -4.36 -10.86
C ASP A 142 12.17 -4.22 -11.61
N GLU A 143 12.18 -4.41 -12.93
CA GLU A 143 10.97 -4.38 -13.76
C GLU A 143 10.00 -5.50 -13.36
N GLU A 144 10.51 -6.71 -13.15
CA GLU A 144 9.71 -7.83 -12.70
C GLU A 144 9.13 -7.59 -11.29
N ARG A 145 9.97 -7.07 -10.37
CA ARG A 145 9.52 -6.70 -9.02
C ARG A 145 8.41 -5.65 -9.05
N ALA A 146 8.54 -4.61 -9.87
CA ALA A 146 7.53 -3.57 -10.01
C ALA A 146 6.19 -4.14 -10.52
N ARG A 147 6.24 -5.00 -11.55
CA ARG A 147 5.04 -5.69 -12.06
C ARG A 147 4.37 -6.56 -10.98
N LEU A 148 5.15 -7.31 -10.20
CA LEU A 148 4.64 -8.18 -9.15
C LEU A 148 4.02 -7.40 -7.99
N ARG A 149 4.64 -6.28 -7.58
CA ARG A 149 4.04 -5.38 -6.58
C ARG A 149 2.70 -4.81 -7.04
N GLY A 150 2.58 -4.43 -8.33
CA GLY A 150 1.30 -4.00 -8.90
C GLY A 150 0.20 -5.04 -8.75
N ARG A 151 0.50 -6.31 -9.09
CA ARG A 151 -0.44 -7.44 -8.93
C ARG A 151 -0.81 -7.70 -7.47
N LEU A 152 0.15 -7.58 -6.57
CA LEU A 152 -0.08 -7.74 -5.12
C LEU A 152 -1.04 -6.67 -4.59
N MET A 153 -0.83 -5.40 -4.97
CA MET A 153 -1.73 -4.30 -4.59
C MET A 153 -3.14 -4.49 -5.16
N GLU A 154 -3.28 -5.07 -6.36
CA GLU A 154 -4.59 -5.41 -6.94
C GLU A 154 -5.33 -6.47 -6.11
N HIS A 155 -4.65 -7.54 -5.68
CA HIS A 155 -5.26 -8.55 -4.81
C HIS A 155 -5.65 -7.95 -3.45
N GLU A 156 -4.79 -7.14 -2.85
CA GLU A 156 -5.07 -6.43 -1.60
C GLU A 156 -6.28 -5.49 -1.72
N PHE A 157 -6.40 -4.78 -2.85
CA PHE A 157 -7.56 -3.94 -3.14
C PHE A 157 -8.87 -4.75 -3.11
N TRP A 158 -8.91 -5.89 -3.82
CA TRP A 158 -10.09 -6.74 -3.85
C TRP A 158 -10.45 -7.33 -2.49
N ILE A 159 -9.46 -7.69 -1.68
CA ILE A 159 -9.68 -8.15 -0.30
C ILE A 159 -10.40 -7.07 0.51
N ARG A 160 -9.87 -5.85 0.50
CA ARG A 160 -10.48 -4.72 1.24
C ARG A 160 -11.87 -4.39 0.73
N GLU A 161 -12.06 -4.36 -0.57
CA GLU A 161 -13.34 -4.08 -1.19
C GLU A 161 -14.39 -5.11 -0.73
N LEU A 162 -14.07 -6.40 -0.81
CA LEU A 162 -14.98 -7.48 -0.41
C LEU A 162 -15.24 -7.50 1.10
N GLN A 163 -14.24 -7.25 1.93
CA GLN A 163 -14.39 -7.17 3.39
C GLN A 163 -15.29 -6.00 3.83
N ASN A 164 -15.28 -4.88 3.09
CA ASN A 164 -16.07 -3.69 3.40
C ASN A 164 -17.49 -3.74 2.83
N ARG A 165 -17.86 -4.79 2.08
CA ARG A 165 -19.22 -4.92 1.57
C ARG A 165 -20.20 -5.13 2.73
N PRO A 166 -21.33 -4.39 2.76
CA PRO A 166 -22.36 -4.65 3.75
C PRO A 166 -22.90 -6.07 3.56
N SER A 167 -22.91 -6.84 4.64
CA SER A 167 -23.41 -8.21 4.69
C SER A 167 -24.88 -8.25 4.25
N GLY A 168 -25.19 -8.91 3.12
CA GLY A 168 -26.56 -9.15 2.66
C GLY A 168 -26.88 -8.81 1.20
N LEU A 169 -25.95 -8.25 0.43
CA LEU A 169 -26.14 -8.00 -1.00
C LEU A 169 -25.50 -9.12 -1.83
N SER A 170 -26.32 -9.84 -2.60
CA SER A 170 -25.79 -10.81 -3.58
C SER A 170 -25.08 -10.07 -4.72
N PRO A 171 -24.09 -10.70 -5.39
CA PRO A 171 -23.41 -10.11 -6.56
C PRO A 171 -24.36 -9.65 -7.67
N THR A 172 -25.56 -10.25 -7.74
CA THR A 172 -26.60 -9.92 -8.72
C THR A 172 -27.42 -8.67 -8.40
N GLN A 173 -27.32 -8.12 -7.19
CA GLN A 173 -28.08 -6.93 -6.77
C GLN A 173 -27.33 -5.60 -7.01
N GLN A 174 -26.10 -5.65 -7.53
CA GLN A 174 -25.26 -4.46 -7.77
C GLN A 174 -25.28 -3.99 -9.24
N ALA A 175 -25.97 -4.71 -10.13
CA ALA A 175 -26.18 -4.32 -11.52
C ALA A 175 -27.62 -3.84 -11.72
N ASN A 176 -27.96 -2.69 -11.13
CA ASN A 176 -29.10 -1.82 -11.50
C ASN A 176 -28.92 -0.44 -10.85
#